data_AF-A0A928HJ40-F1
#
_entry.id   AF-A0A928HJ40-F1
#
_cell.length_a   1.000
_cell.length_b   1.000
_cell.length_c   1.000
_cell.angle_alpha   90.00
_cell.angle_beta   90.00
_cell.angle_gamma   90.00
#
_symmetry.space_group_name_H-M   'P 1'
#
loop_
_entity.id
_entity.type
_entity.pdbx_description
1 polymer ?
#
loop_
_entity_poly.entity_id
_entity_poly.type
_entity_poly.pdbx_seq_one_letter_code
_entity_poly.pdbx_strand_id
1 'polypeptide(L)'
;MKKGFTLIELLVVVLIIGILSAVALPQYTKSVEKARASEAVSMMKSLSAGFEEYVLANGTLPNSFEELTLLPSNTTPDADGCIASKNFRYCIQNGPRLQSWRKGGAYDWQYGFIWYSSMQNIGTAGKKFYCYVQKNSQADKLKICPSLTSAAKIQSPTASNFEWYALD
;
A
#
# COMPACT_ATOMS: atom_id res chain seq x y z
N MET A 1 12.39 -25.15 51.15
CA MET A 1 11.35 -25.81 50.34
C MET A 1 11.06 -24.92 49.13
N LYS A 2 11.32 -25.41 47.90
CA LYS A 2 10.97 -24.65 46.68
C LYS A 2 9.46 -24.77 46.47
N LYS A 3 8.72 -23.66 46.52
CA LYS A 3 7.30 -23.63 46.11
C LYS A 3 7.25 -23.95 44.62
N GLY A 4 6.72 -25.12 44.27
CA GLY A 4 6.44 -25.50 42.89
C GLY A 4 5.16 -24.83 42.40
N PHE A 5 5.16 -24.45 41.13
CA PHE A 5 3.97 -23.95 40.44
C PHE A 5 2.92 -25.08 40.35
N THR A 6 1.65 -24.79 40.58
CA THR A 6 0.59 -25.81 40.46
C THR A 6 0.18 -25.99 38.99
N LEU A 7 -0.20 -27.21 38.62
CA LEU A 7 -0.69 -27.50 37.26
C LEU A 7 -1.96 -26.71 36.92
N ILE A 8 -2.82 -26.47 37.91
CA ILE A 8 -4.05 -25.71 37.70
C ILE A 8 -3.77 -24.22 37.44
N GLU A 9 -2.78 -23.63 38.12
CA GLU A 9 -2.36 -22.24 37.85
C GLU A 9 -1.86 -22.10 36.42
N LEU A 10 -1.07 -23.07 35.93
CA LEU A 10 -0.55 -23.03 34.57
C LEU A 10 -1.66 -23.22 33.52
N LEU A 11 -2.64 -24.08 33.80
CA LEU A 11 -3.78 -24.31 32.89
C LEU A 11 -4.66 -23.07 32.72
N VAL A 12 -4.97 -22.36 33.80
CA VAL A 12 -5.77 -21.12 33.72
C VAL A 12 -5.03 -20.03 32.95
N VAL A 13 -3.71 -19.92 33.15
CA VAL A 13 -2.89 -18.94 32.42
C VAL A 13 -2.90 -19.20 30.91
N VAL A 14 -2.69 -20.45 30.49
CA VAL A 14 -2.72 -20.80 29.05
C VAL A 14 -4.11 -20.58 28.46
N LEU A 15 -5.17 -20.86 29.21
CA LEU A 15 -6.54 -20.61 28.79
C LEU A 15 -6.80 -19.10 28.55
N ILE A 16 -6.38 -18.24 29.48
CA ILE A 16 -6.55 -16.78 29.34
C ILE A 16 -5.72 -16.25 28.15
N ILE A 17 -4.46 -16.67 28.02
CA ILE A 17 -3.60 -16.28 26.88
C ILE A 17 -4.22 -16.76 25.56
N GLY A 18 -4.81 -17.96 25.53
CA GLY A 18 -5.52 -18.49 24.37
C GLY A 18 -6.65 -17.57 23.90
N ILE A 19 -7.54 -17.15 24.81
CA ILE A 19 -8.67 -16.26 24.49
C ILE A 19 -8.17 -14.89 24.00
N LEU A 20 -7.19 -14.29 24.69
CA LEU A 20 -6.65 -12.99 24.31
C LEU A 20 -5.97 -13.05 22.94
N SER A 21 -5.22 -14.11 22.65
CA SER A 21 -4.52 -14.27 21.36
C SER A 21 -5.47 -14.35 20.17
N ALA A 22 -6.62 -15.02 20.33
CA ALA A 22 -7.60 -15.19 19.26
C ALA A 22 -8.18 -13.86 18.77
N VAL A 23 -8.36 -12.88 19.67
CA VAL A 23 -8.87 -11.54 19.32
C VAL A 23 -7.74 -10.58 18.92
N ALA A 24 -6.58 -10.67 19.58
CA ALA A 24 -5.48 -9.75 19.36
C ALA A 24 -4.78 -9.95 18.00
N LEU A 25 -4.61 -11.19 17.55
CA LEU A 25 -3.90 -11.51 16.30
C LEU A 25 -4.50 -10.85 15.05
N PRO A 26 -5.82 -10.96 14.75
CA PRO A 26 -6.39 -10.34 13.55
C PRO A 26 -6.35 -8.81 13.60
N GLN A 27 -6.42 -8.20 14.79
CA GLN A 27 -6.28 -6.75 14.93
C GLN A 27 -4.83 -6.30 14.69
N TYR A 28 -3.87 -7.06 15.21
CA TYR A 28 -2.45 -6.79 15.02
C TYR A 28 -2.05 -6.84 13.53
N THR A 29 -2.47 -7.88 12.80
CA THR A 29 -2.15 -8.00 11.36
C THR A 29 -2.74 -6.85 10.55
N LYS A 30 -3.97 -6.40 10.87
CA LYS A 30 -4.58 -5.22 10.27
C LYS A 30 -3.76 -3.95 10.49
N SER A 31 -3.32 -3.72 11.73
CA SER A 31 -2.55 -2.53 12.10
C SER A 31 -1.18 -2.49 11.40
N VAL A 32 -0.49 -3.64 11.36
CA VAL A 32 0.80 -3.77 10.67
C VAL A 32 0.66 -3.52 9.18
N GLU A 33 -0.38 -4.09 8.53
CA GLU A 33 -0.55 -3.89 7.09
C GLU A 33 -0.97 -2.46 6.76
N LYS A 34 -1.78 -1.81 7.61
CA LYS A 34 -2.07 -0.37 7.48
C LYS A 34 -0.81 0.49 7.58
N ALA A 35 0.09 0.18 8.52
CA ALA A 35 1.36 0.91 8.66
C ALA A 35 2.23 0.77 7.40
N ARG A 36 2.33 -0.43 6.83
CA ARG A 36 3.03 -0.68 5.56
C ARG A 36 2.40 0.08 4.40
N ALA A 37 1.06 0.10 4.33
CA ALA A 37 0.35 0.86 3.31
C ALA A 37 0.61 2.38 3.43
N SER A 38 0.70 2.91 4.65
CA SER A 38 1.09 4.30 4.91
C SER A 38 2.55 4.60 4.50
N GLU A 39 3.47 3.66 4.73
CA GLU A 39 4.86 3.76 4.27
C GLU A 39 4.92 3.83 2.74
N ALA A 40 4.14 3.00 2.05
CA ALA A 40 4.05 3.01 0.60
C ALA A 40 3.47 4.31 0.04
N VAL A 41 2.48 4.89 0.70
CA VAL A 41 1.94 6.22 0.37
C VAL A 41 3.02 7.29 0.49
N SER A 42 3.79 7.29 1.58
CA SER A 42 4.91 8.24 1.74
C SER A 42 5.94 8.08 0.62
N MET A 43 6.28 6.83 0.28
CA MET A 43 7.21 6.50 -0.79
C MET A 43 6.72 7.01 -2.14
N MET A 44 5.44 6.78 -2.45
CA MET A 44 4.85 7.27 -3.70
C MET A 44 4.79 8.78 -3.77
N LYS A 45 4.55 9.47 -2.65
CA LYS A 45 4.60 10.94 -2.62
C LYS A 45 6.00 11.45 -2.96
N SER A 46 7.05 10.86 -2.37
CA SER A 46 8.44 11.18 -2.71
C SER A 46 8.76 10.94 -4.18
N LEU A 47 8.35 9.79 -4.73
CA LEU A 47 8.52 9.49 -6.15
C LEU A 47 7.75 10.48 -7.03
N SER A 48 6.49 10.76 -6.72
CA SER A 48 5.67 11.70 -7.51
C SER A 48 6.27 13.10 -7.56
N ALA A 49 6.90 13.57 -6.48
CA ALA A 49 7.60 14.85 -6.47
C ALA A 49 8.79 14.86 -7.43
N GLY A 50 9.61 13.79 -7.45
CA GLY A 50 10.70 13.66 -8.41
C GLY A 50 10.21 13.61 -9.87
N PHE A 51 9.05 13.00 -10.12
CA PHE A 51 8.45 13.00 -11.45
C PHE A 51 7.98 14.40 -11.85
N GLU A 52 7.37 15.15 -10.94
CA GLU A 52 6.96 16.54 -11.20
C GLU A 52 8.17 17.44 -11.49
N GLU A 53 9.27 17.27 -10.75
CA GLU A 53 10.53 17.97 -11.01
C GLU A 53 11.10 17.65 -12.40
N TYR A 54 11.13 16.36 -12.77
CA TYR A 54 11.58 15.94 -14.09
C TYR A 54 10.72 16.53 -15.21
N VAL A 55 9.40 16.55 -15.04
CA VAL A 55 8.47 17.15 -16.01
C VAL A 55 8.71 18.66 -16.14
N LEU A 56 9.01 19.35 -15.04
CA LEU A 56 9.34 20.78 -15.08
C LEU A 56 10.64 21.06 -15.84
N ALA A 57 11.62 20.16 -15.77
CA ALA A 57 12.90 20.31 -16.47
C ALA A 57 12.82 19.91 -17.95
N ASN A 58 12.18 18.77 -18.25
CA ASN A 58 12.24 18.12 -19.58
C ASN A 58 10.93 18.22 -20.37
N GLY A 59 9.86 18.77 -19.77
CA GLY A 59 8.53 18.91 -20.39
C GLY A 59 7.80 17.58 -20.65
N THR A 60 8.41 16.45 -20.30
CA THR A 60 7.92 15.09 -20.54
C THR A 60 8.11 14.25 -19.28
N LEU A 61 7.42 13.11 -19.17
CA LEU A 61 7.55 12.21 -18.03
C LEU A 61 8.71 11.24 -18.22
N PRO A 62 9.35 10.82 -17.12
CA PRO A 62 10.43 9.86 -17.20
C PRO A 62 9.89 8.50 -17.64
N ASN A 63 10.63 7.81 -18.51
CA ASN A 63 10.30 6.44 -18.94
C ASN A 63 10.95 5.40 -18.02
N SER A 64 11.98 5.79 -17.28
CA SER A 64 12.72 4.95 -16.35
C SER A 64 12.96 5.67 -15.02
N PHE A 65 13.18 4.89 -13.96
CA PHE A 65 13.54 5.46 -12.66
C PHE A 65 14.97 6.03 -12.65
N GLU A 66 15.84 5.62 -13.57
CA GLU A 66 17.22 6.11 -13.67
C GLU A 66 17.30 7.57 -14.14
N GLU A 67 16.26 8.06 -14.82
CA GLU A 67 16.14 9.46 -15.24
C GLU A 67 15.82 10.41 -14.09
N LEU A 68 15.43 9.89 -12.92
CA LEU A 68 15.09 10.69 -11.75
C LEU A 68 16.36 11.01 -10.96
N THR A 69 16.58 12.30 -10.72
CA THR A 69 17.67 12.79 -9.86
C THR A 69 17.51 12.32 -8.41
N LEU A 70 16.28 12.13 -7.95
CA LEU A 70 15.95 11.74 -6.59
C LEU A 70 15.23 10.39 -6.57
N LEU A 71 15.97 9.35 -6.21
CA LEU A 71 15.41 8.05 -5.88
C LEU A 71 15.47 7.81 -4.36
N PRO A 72 14.40 7.27 -3.76
CA PRO A 72 14.42 6.88 -2.36
C PRO A 72 15.47 5.80 -2.10
N SER A 73 16.31 6.01 -1.09
CA SER A 73 17.49 5.18 -0.78
C SER A 73 17.17 3.77 -0.27
N ASN A 74 15.91 3.46 0.05
CA ASN A 74 15.45 2.14 0.47
C ASN A 74 14.80 1.32 -0.65
N THR A 75 15.05 1.70 -1.90
CA THR A 75 14.54 0.99 -3.08
C THR A 75 15.66 0.20 -3.74
N THR A 76 15.30 -0.95 -4.29
CA THR A 76 16.18 -1.80 -5.09
C THR A 76 15.58 -1.98 -6.47
N PRO A 77 16.39 -2.05 -7.54
CA PRO A 77 15.90 -2.45 -8.85
C PRO A 77 15.15 -3.79 -8.77
N ASP A 78 14.04 -3.90 -9.47
CA ASP A 78 13.23 -5.12 -9.62
C ASP A 78 13.08 -5.43 -11.12
N ALA A 79 12.47 -6.57 -11.44
CA ALA A 79 12.20 -6.94 -12.84
C ALA A 79 11.32 -5.90 -13.55
N ASP A 80 11.35 -5.92 -14.89
CA ASP A 80 10.47 -5.13 -15.77
C ASP A 80 10.61 -3.60 -15.65
N GLY A 81 11.81 -3.10 -15.29
CA GLY A 81 12.08 -1.66 -15.17
C GLY A 81 11.43 -1.00 -13.95
N CYS A 82 11.05 -1.81 -12.97
CA CYS A 82 10.45 -1.37 -11.72
C CYS A 82 11.51 -1.19 -10.63
N ILE A 83 11.13 -0.47 -9.57
CA ILE A 83 11.85 -0.46 -8.30
C ILE A 83 10.99 -1.10 -7.22
N ALA A 84 11.60 -1.67 -6.19
CA ALA A 84 10.88 -2.26 -5.08
C ALA A 84 11.46 -1.82 -3.74
N SER A 85 10.58 -1.59 -2.78
CA SER A 85 10.93 -1.57 -1.37
C SER A 85 10.79 -2.98 -0.78
N LYS A 86 10.97 -3.12 0.54
CA LYS A 86 10.75 -4.37 1.26
C LYS A 86 9.36 -4.97 1.04
N ASN A 87 8.32 -4.13 0.93
CA ASN A 87 6.93 -4.57 0.91
C ASN A 87 6.18 -4.21 -0.39
N PHE A 88 6.66 -3.25 -1.17
CA PHE A 88 5.93 -2.77 -2.33
C PHE A 88 6.82 -2.71 -3.56
N ARG A 89 6.22 -2.95 -4.71
CA ARG A 89 6.82 -2.67 -6.00
C ARG A 89 6.26 -1.36 -6.53
N TYR A 90 7.06 -0.59 -7.25
CA TYR A 90 6.71 0.67 -7.90
C TYR A 90 7.17 0.60 -9.35
N CYS A 91 6.27 0.90 -10.27
CA CYS A 91 6.52 0.81 -11.69
C CYS A 91 5.93 2.00 -12.42
N ILE A 92 6.63 2.43 -13.46
CA ILE A 92 6.08 3.33 -14.48
C ILE A 92 5.37 2.42 -15.48
N GLN A 93 4.06 2.59 -15.68
CA GLN A 93 3.27 1.71 -16.56
C GLN A 93 2.58 2.48 -17.66
N ASN A 94 2.80 2.05 -18.92
CA ASN A 94 2.07 2.43 -20.14
C ASN A 94 1.32 3.77 -20.02
N GLY A 95 2.09 4.86 -20.10
CA GLY A 95 1.60 6.23 -19.97
C GLY A 95 2.07 6.97 -18.71
N PRO A 96 1.49 8.14 -18.43
CA PRO A 96 1.95 9.11 -17.44
C PRO A 96 1.57 8.75 -15.98
N ARG A 97 1.74 7.48 -15.58
CA ARG A 97 1.31 6.98 -14.27
C ARG A 97 2.41 6.23 -13.54
N LEU A 98 2.47 6.48 -12.25
CA LEU A 98 3.26 5.70 -11.30
C LEU A 98 2.30 4.79 -10.56
N GLN A 99 2.55 3.49 -10.60
CA GLN A 99 1.71 2.49 -9.93
C GLN A 99 2.53 1.68 -8.94
N SER A 100 1.94 1.41 -7.78
CA SER A 100 2.49 0.54 -6.77
C SER A 100 1.51 -0.56 -6.40
N TRP A 101 2.03 -1.74 -6.08
CA TRP A 101 1.26 -2.84 -5.49
C TRP A 101 2.08 -3.55 -4.43
N ARG A 102 1.37 -4.23 -3.54
CA ARG A 102 1.98 -5.04 -2.50
C ARG A 102 2.79 -6.16 -3.15
N LYS A 103 4.07 -6.28 -2.78
CA LYS A 103 5.00 -7.31 -3.25
C LYS A 103 5.00 -8.52 -2.30
N GLY A 104 4.56 -9.66 -2.81
CA GLY A 104 4.63 -10.95 -2.12
C GLY A 104 3.68 -11.14 -0.94
N GLY A 105 3.53 -12.39 -0.51
CA GLY A 105 2.67 -12.79 0.60
C GLY A 105 1.18 -12.84 0.23
N ALA A 106 0.32 -12.91 1.26
CA ALA A 106 -1.13 -13.14 1.10
C ALA A 106 -1.92 -11.95 0.49
N TYR A 107 -1.28 -10.79 0.31
CA TYR A 107 -1.89 -9.56 -0.19
C TYR A 107 -1.35 -9.11 -1.55
N ASP A 108 -0.49 -9.93 -2.18
CA ASP A 108 0.06 -9.62 -3.49
C ASP A 108 -1.07 -9.40 -4.51
N TRP A 109 -0.96 -8.34 -5.31
CA TRP A 109 -1.99 -7.88 -6.27
C TRP A 109 -3.38 -7.56 -5.71
N GLN A 110 -3.61 -7.63 -4.40
CA GLN A 110 -4.93 -7.37 -3.81
C GLN A 110 -5.21 -5.89 -3.60
N TYR A 111 -4.18 -5.07 -3.45
CA TYR A 111 -4.32 -3.62 -3.35
C TYR A 111 -3.06 -2.93 -3.82
N GLY A 112 -3.20 -1.63 -4.07
CA GLY A 112 -2.11 -0.80 -4.50
C GLY A 112 -2.50 0.66 -4.57
N PHE A 113 -1.63 1.41 -5.18
CA PHE A 113 -1.72 2.86 -5.27
C PHE A 113 -1.36 3.29 -6.67
N ILE A 114 -2.02 4.34 -7.16
CA ILE A 114 -1.72 4.90 -8.47
C ILE A 114 -1.68 6.40 -8.35
N TRP A 115 -0.64 6.98 -8.94
CA TRP A 115 -0.50 8.39 -9.16
C TRP A 115 -0.52 8.70 -10.66
N TYR A 116 -1.21 9.77 -11.02
CA TYR A 116 -1.32 10.27 -12.39
C TYR A 116 -0.69 11.65 -12.47
N SER A 117 0.14 11.90 -13.49
CA SER A 117 0.73 13.22 -13.65
C SER A 117 -0.23 14.26 -14.23
N SER A 118 -1.28 13.81 -14.95
CA SER A 118 -2.33 14.67 -15.50
C SER A 118 -3.73 14.20 -15.09
N MET A 119 -4.62 15.17 -14.82
CA MET A 119 -5.98 14.93 -14.34
C MET A 119 -6.94 14.44 -15.45
N GLN A 120 -6.47 14.32 -16.69
CA GLN A 120 -7.31 13.97 -17.83
C GLN A 120 -7.69 12.48 -17.90
N ASN A 121 -7.08 11.61 -17.08
CA ASN A 121 -7.26 10.15 -17.18
C ASN A 121 -7.83 9.44 -15.95
N ILE A 122 -8.31 10.13 -14.91
CA ILE A 122 -9.20 9.51 -13.91
C ILE A 122 -10.24 10.51 -13.39
N GLY A 123 -11.50 10.21 -13.70
CA GLY A 123 -12.64 10.25 -12.79
C GLY A 123 -12.65 11.26 -11.62
N THR A 124 -13.36 12.36 -11.86
CA THR A 124 -14.36 12.96 -10.94
C THR A 124 -13.94 13.57 -9.60
N ALA A 125 -12.68 13.48 -9.14
CA ALA A 125 -12.28 14.01 -7.83
C ALA A 125 -11.22 15.14 -7.86
N GLY A 126 -10.64 15.42 -9.03
CA GLY A 126 -9.59 16.44 -9.14
C GLY A 126 -8.31 16.13 -8.34
N LYS A 127 -8.08 14.86 -8.00
CA LYS A 127 -6.90 14.39 -7.26
C LYS A 127 -5.98 13.62 -8.20
N LYS A 128 -4.68 13.66 -7.95
CA LYS A 128 -3.68 12.90 -8.73
C LYS A 128 -3.40 11.53 -8.15
N PHE A 129 -3.80 11.26 -6.91
CA PHE A 129 -3.36 10.10 -6.15
C PHE A 129 -4.53 9.27 -5.63
N TYR A 130 -4.44 7.95 -5.82
CA TYR A 130 -5.53 7.02 -5.58
C TYR A 130 -5.02 5.73 -4.94
N CYS A 131 -5.85 5.15 -4.08
CA CYS A 131 -5.70 3.78 -3.56
C CYS A 131 -6.74 2.90 -4.22
N TYR A 132 -6.35 1.70 -4.65
CA TYR A 132 -7.28 0.71 -5.18
C TYR A 132 -7.14 -0.61 -4.42
N VAL A 133 -8.26 -1.31 -4.28
CA VAL A 133 -8.33 -2.63 -3.64
C VAL A 133 -9.22 -3.56 -4.45
N GLN A 134 -8.83 -4.82 -4.58
CA GLN A 134 -9.59 -5.84 -5.30
C GLN A 134 -10.81 -6.23 -4.46
N LYS A 135 -11.99 -6.23 -5.09
CA LYS A 135 -13.25 -6.63 -4.44
C LYS A 135 -13.13 -8.05 -3.87
N ASN A 136 -13.70 -8.28 -2.68
CA ASN A 136 -13.74 -9.58 -2.01
C ASN A 136 -12.36 -10.18 -1.63
N SER A 137 -11.29 -9.40 -1.71
CA SER A 137 -9.94 -9.83 -1.31
C SER A 137 -9.73 -9.75 0.21
N GLN A 138 -8.61 -10.31 0.71
CA GLN A 138 -8.26 -10.17 2.13
C GLN A 138 -7.94 -8.71 2.49
N ALA A 139 -7.34 -7.96 1.55
CA ALA A 139 -7.08 -6.53 1.71
C ALA A 139 -8.38 -5.70 1.81
N ASP A 140 -9.42 -6.08 1.07
CA ASP A 140 -10.74 -5.44 1.14
C ASP A 140 -11.39 -5.63 2.51
N LYS A 141 -11.34 -6.86 3.04
CA LYS A 141 -11.83 -7.16 4.41
C LYS A 141 -11.10 -6.35 5.48
N LEU A 142 -9.81 -6.08 5.28
CA LEU A 142 -9.02 -5.22 6.17
C LEU A 142 -9.33 -3.73 6.04
N LYS A 143 -10.10 -3.32 5.02
CA LYS A 143 -10.43 -1.93 4.71
C LYS A 143 -9.18 -1.05 4.61
N ILE A 144 -8.15 -1.51 3.91
CA ILE A 144 -6.87 -0.80 3.79
C ILE A 144 -7.06 0.60 3.20
N CYS A 145 -7.61 0.73 1.98
CA CYS A 145 -7.81 2.04 1.34
C CYS A 145 -8.72 2.99 2.14
N PRO A 146 -9.92 2.57 2.62
CA PRO A 146 -10.75 3.42 3.49
C PRO A 146 -10.08 3.87 4.78
N SER A 147 -9.04 3.16 5.24
CA SER A 147 -8.35 3.54 6.48
C SER A 147 -7.29 4.62 6.29
N LEU A 148 -6.92 4.93 5.04
CA LEU A 148 -5.89 5.89 4.65
C LEU A 148 -6.45 7.25 4.23
N THR A 149 -7.76 7.33 3.97
CA THR A 149 -8.43 8.55 3.49
C THR A 149 -9.85 8.64 4.04
N SER A 150 -10.32 9.87 4.27
CA SER A 150 -11.73 10.14 4.53
C SER A 150 -12.56 10.28 3.25
N ALA A 151 -11.92 10.25 2.08
CA ALA A 151 -12.61 10.40 0.80
C ALA A 151 -13.57 9.24 0.51
N ALA A 152 -14.69 9.58 -0.12
CA ALA A 152 -15.65 8.60 -0.59
C ALA A 152 -15.06 7.71 -1.69
N LYS A 153 -15.63 6.50 -1.82
CA LYS A 153 -15.34 5.58 -2.92
C LYS A 153 -15.67 6.25 -4.25
N ILE A 154 -14.77 6.12 -5.22
CA ILE A 154 -14.96 6.63 -6.58
C ILE A 154 -15.24 5.49 -7.55
N GLN A 155 -15.89 5.81 -8.66
CA GLN A 155 -16.14 4.85 -9.73
C GLN A 155 -14.84 4.59 -10.50
N SER A 156 -14.54 3.31 -10.72
CA SER A 156 -13.30 2.87 -11.36
C SER A 156 -13.14 3.48 -12.77
N PRO A 157 -11.95 4.01 -13.11
CA PRO A 157 -11.62 4.48 -14.45
C PRO A 157 -11.14 3.36 -15.40
N THR A 158 -10.69 2.20 -14.87
CA THR A 158 -9.97 1.20 -15.69
C THR A 158 -10.39 -0.27 -15.47
N ALA A 159 -10.93 -0.67 -14.31
CA ALA A 159 -11.36 -2.05 -14.07
C ALA A 159 -12.48 -2.20 -13.01
N SER A 160 -13.58 -2.88 -13.39
CA SER A 160 -14.77 -3.09 -12.54
C SER A 160 -14.54 -3.95 -11.29
N ASN A 161 -13.46 -4.73 -11.26
CA ASN A 161 -13.13 -5.64 -10.15
C ASN A 161 -12.42 -4.95 -8.97
N PHE A 162 -12.12 -3.65 -9.10
CA PHE A 162 -11.44 -2.88 -8.08
C PHE A 162 -12.34 -1.78 -7.51
N GLU A 163 -12.13 -1.50 -6.23
CA GLU A 163 -12.70 -0.35 -5.53
C GLU A 163 -11.62 0.71 -5.39
N TRP A 164 -11.98 1.97 -5.65
CA TRP A 164 -11.04 3.07 -5.74
C TRP A 164 -11.38 4.15 -4.72
N TYR A 165 -10.35 4.76 -4.16
CA TYR A 165 -10.45 5.81 -3.17
C TYR A 165 -9.43 6.91 -3.49
N ALA A 166 -9.88 8.16 -3.49
CA ALA A 166 -8.97 9.29 -3.65
C ALA A 166 -8.15 9.48 -2.37
N LEU A 167 -6.84 9.65 -2.52
CA LEU A 167 -5.95 9.98 -1.41
C LEU A 167 -5.71 11.49 -1.37
N ASP A 168 -5.57 12.01 -0.16
CA ASP A 168 -5.20 13.40 0.08
C ASP A 168 -3.69 13.65 0.04
#